data_AF-A0A957PNJ6-F1
#
_entry.id   AF-A0A957PNJ6-F1
#
_cell.length_a   1.000
_cell.length_b   1.000
_cell.length_c   1.000
_cell.angle_alpha   90.00
_cell.angle_beta   90.00
_cell.angle_gamma   90.00
#
_symmetry.space_group_name_H-M   'P 1'
#
loop_
_entity.id
_entity.type
_entity.pdbx_description
1 polymer ?
#
loop_
_entity_poly.entity_id
_entity_poly.type
_entity_poly.pdbx_seq_one_letter_code
_entity_poly.pdbx_strand_id
1 'polypeptide(L)' 'MAGSQTEIQTVIADVRFAGRILHVFQQEQPHVVFHAAAHKHVHLMEQHPTEAVVNNVLGTKNV' A
#
# COMPACT_ATOMS: atom_id res chain seq x y z
N MET A 1 14.69 17.69 -26.93
CA MET A 1 14.89 16.73 -25.82
C MET A 1 13.71 15.80 -25.84
N ALA A 2 13.90 14.54 -26.24
CA ALA A 2 12.84 13.54 -26.17
C ALA A 2 12.64 13.18 -24.69
N GLY A 3 11.45 13.42 -24.15
CA GLY A 3 11.14 13.03 -22.77
C GLY A 3 11.25 11.51 -22.64
N SER A 4 11.92 11.03 -21.60
CA SER A 4 11.98 9.60 -21.31
C SER A 4 10.58 9.08 -21.02
N GLN A 5 10.07 8.16 -21.83
CA GLN A 5 8.83 7.44 -21.51
C GLN A 5 9.09 6.58 -20.27
N THR A 6 8.30 6.79 -19.22
CA THR A 6 8.32 5.96 -18.01
C THR A 6 7.32 4.84 -18.19
N GLU A 7 7.75 3.59 -18.00
CA GLU A 7 6.84 2.45 -17.94
C GLU A 7 6.08 2.47 -16.61
N ILE A 8 4.74 2.40 -16.68
CA ILE A 8 3.87 2.45 -15.50
C ILE A 8 2.96 1.22 -15.56
N GLN A 9 3.08 0.34 -14.56
CA GLN A 9 2.20 -0.80 -14.36
C GLN A 9 1.29 -0.55 -13.15
N THR A 10 -0.01 -0.81 -13.31
CA THR A 10 -0.99 -0.63 -12.24
C THR A 10 -1.43 -1.97 -11.68
N VAL A 11 -1.55 -2.05 -10.35
CA VAL A 11 -2.02 -3.24 -9.65
C VAL A 11 -3.10 -2.84 -8.65
N ILE A 12 -4.26 -3.49 -8.75
CA ILE A 12 -5.31 -3.37 -7.73
C ILE A 12 -5.01 -4.39 -6.62
N ALA A 13 -4.77 -3.87 -5.41
CA ALA A 13 -4.53 -4.65 -4.20
C ALA A 13 -4.89 -3.83 -2.96
N ASP A 14 -5.15 -4.52 -1.86
CA ASP A 14 -5.32 -3.92 -0.53
C ASP A 14 -4.14 -4.35 0.35
N VAL A 15 -3.47 -3.38 0.99
CA VAL A 15 -2.32 -3.63 1.88
C VAL A 15 -2.68 -4.49 3.09
N ARG A 16 -3.98 -4.61 3.43
CA ARG A 16 -4.47 -5.51 4.48
C ARG A 16 -4.32 -6.99 4.12
N PHE A 17 -4.16 -7.34 2.84
CA PHE A 17 -4.05 -8.73 2.38
C PHE A 17 -2.58 -9.13 2.13
N ALA A 18 -1.91 -9.61 3.18
CA ALA A 18 -0.49 -9.98 3.15
C ALA A 18 -0.09 -10.88 1.97
N GLY A 19 -0.85 -11.94 1.69
CA GLY A 19 -0.56 -12.86 0.58
C GLY A 19 -0.63 -12.20 -0.79
N ARG A 20 -1.50 -11.20 -0.97
CA ARG A 20 -1.60 -10.44 -2.22
C ARG A 20 -0.40 -9.52 -2.39
N ILE A 21 0.00 -8.79 -1.34
CA ILE A 21 1.17 -7.91 -1.40
C ILE A 21 2.45 -8.71 -1.64
N LEU A 22 2.62 -9.84 -0.95
CA LEU A 22 3.75 -10.74 -1.18
C LEU A 22 3.82 -11.20 -2.64
N HIS A 23 2.68 -11.62 -3.21
CA HIS A 23 2.63 -12.01 -4.62
C HIS A 23 3.03 -10.86 -5.55
N VAL A 24 2.56 -9.64 -5.31
CA VAL A 24 2.95 -8.46 -6.09
C VAL A 24 4.45 -8.20 -5.99
N PHE A 25 5.04 -8.26 -4.80
CA PHE A 25 6.48 -8.06 -4.63
C PHE A 25 7.31 -9.13 -5.34
N GLN A 26 6.83 -10.38 -5.34
CA GLN A 26 7.49 -11.47 -6.07
C GLN A 26 7.44 -11.30 -7.59
N GLN A 27 6.35 -10.74 -8.13
CA GLN A 27 6.23 -10.49 -9.57
C GLN A 27 7.01 -9.24 -10.01
N GLU A 28 6.87 -8.14 -9.27
CA GLU A 28 7.40 -6.82 -9.66
C GLU A 28 8.84 -6.58 -9.19
N GLN A 29 9.32 -7.34 -8.20
CA GLN A 29 10.68 -7.25 -7.64
C GLN A 29 11.17 -5.79 -7.40
N PRO A 30 10.40 -4.96 -6.64
CA PRO A 30 10.74 -3.55 -6.49
C PRO A 30 12.02 -3.38 -5.67
N HIS A 31 12.92 -2.51 -6.13
CA HIS A 31 14.11 -2.11 -5.37
C HIS A 31 13.77 -1.10 -4.26
N VAL A 32 12.73 -0.29 -4.45
CA VAL A 32 12.27 0.75 -3.53
C VAL A 32 10.75 0.78 -3.52
N VAL A 33 10.16 0.93 -2.34
CA VAL A 33 8.70 1.05 -2.16
C VAL A 33 8.38 2.38 -1.48
N PHE A 34 7.51 3.17 -2.09
CA PHE A 34 6.93 4.38 -1.48
C PHE A 34 5.54 4.05 -0.92
N HIS A 35 5.45 3.82 0.39
CA HIS A 35 4.19 3.47 1.05
C HIS A 35 3.41 4.72 1.46
N ALA A 36 2.25 4.93 0.83
CA ALA A 36 1.37 6.07 1.10
C ALA A 36 -0.07 5.66 1.46
N ALA A 37 -0.33 4.36 1.65
CA ALA A 37 -1.66 3.86 1.96
C ALA A 37 -1.92 3.89 3.47
N ALA A 38 -2.88 4.73 3.88
CA ALA A 38 -3.36 4.83 5.26
C ALA A 38 -4.73 5.51 5.30
N HIS A 39 -5.54 5.17 6.29
CA HIS A 39 -6.64 6.03 6.72
C HIS A 39 -6.10 7.29 7.42
N LYS A 40 -6.57 8.46 6.98
CA LYS A 40 -6.06 9.77 7.40
C LYS A 40 -7.08 10.69 8.08
N HIS A 41 -8.35 10.28 8.12
CA HIS A 41 -9.41 11.07 8.73
C HIS A 41 -9.45 10.83 10.23
N VAL A 42 -8.88 11.76 11.01
CA VAL A 42 -8.74 11.65 12.47
C VAL A 42 -10.06 11.28 13.15
N HIS A 43 -11.14 12.00 12.85
CA HIS A 43 -12.44 11.81 13.52
C HIS A 43 -13.01 10.41 13.24
N LEU A 44 -12.83 9.89 12.02
CA LEU A 44 -13.25 8.54 11.67
C LEU A 44 -12.39 7.49 12.37
N MET A 45 -11.10 7.73 12.55
CA MET A 45 -10.19 6.78 13.21
C MET A 45 -10.37 6.75 14.73
N GLU A 46 -10.80 7.86 15.33
CA GLU A 46 -11.22 7.89 16.73
C GLU A 46 -12.52 7.10 16.97
N GLN A 47 -13.47 7.18 16.03
CA GLN A 47 -14.71 6.40 16.07
C GLN A 47 -14.52 4.93 15.70
N HIS A 48 -13.54 4.63 14.85
CA HIS A 48 -13.24 3.29 14.34
C HIS A 48 -11.76 2.91 14.55
N PRO A 49 -11.29 2.81 15.81
CA PRO A 49 -9.86 2.60 16.10
C PRO A 49 -9.35 1.23 15.61
N THR A 50 -10.23 0.24 15.53
CA THR A 50 -9.85 -1.09 14.99
C THR A 50 -9.49 -1.00 13.51
N GLU A 51 -10.23 -0.20 12.72
CA GLU A 51 -9.91 0.01 11.30
C GLU A 51 -8.60 0.79 11.14
N ALA A 52 -8.32 1.74 12.03
CA ALA A 52 -7.03 2.43 12.07
C ALA A 52 -5.87 1.46 12.30
N VAL A 53 -6.01 0.54 13.26
CA VAL A 53 -4.99 -0.48 13.53
C VAL A 53 -4.84 -1.46 12.36
N VAL A 54 -5.95 -1.97 11.82
CA VAL A 54 -5.93 -2.95 10.73
C VAL A 54 -5.34 -2.35 9.46
N ASN A 55 -5.74 -1.13 9.07
CA ASN A 55 -5.24 -0.51 7.85
C ASN A 55 -3.83 0.08 8.02
N ASN A 56 -3.62 0.89 9.05
CA ASN A 56 -2.38 1.68 9.16
C ASN A 56 -1.25 0.88 9.82
N VAL A 57 -1.54 0.02 10.79
CA VAL A 57 -0.50 -0.75 11.50
C VAL A 57 -0.29 -2.09 10.83
N LEU A 58 -1.33 -2.92 10.75
CA LEU A 58 -1.19 -4.26 10.16
C LEU A 58 -0.97 -4.19 8.64
N GLY A 59 -1.62 -3.26 7.95
CA GLY A 59 -1.36 -3.03 6.53
C GLY A 59 0.07 -2.58 6.25
N THR A 60 0.64 -1.67 7.06
CA THR A 60 2.06 -1.27 6.92
C THR A 60 3.02 -2.42 7.19
N LYS A 61 2.68 -3.35 8.09
CA LYS A 61 3.52 -4.54 8.34
C LYS A 61 3.60 -5.48 7.11
N ASN A 62 2.61 -5.43 6.22
CA ASN A 62 2.57 -6.29 5.03
C ASN A 62 3.37 -5.73 3.85
N VAL A 63 3.84 -4.49 3.94
CA VAL A 63 4.66 -3.78 2.95
C VAL A 63 6.11 -3.79 3.41
#